data_AF-A0A6V8MS56-F1
#
_entry.id   AF-A0A6V8MS56-F1
#
_cell.length_a   1.000
_cell.length_b   1.000
_cell.length_c   1.000
_cell.angle_alpha   90.00
_cell.angle_beta   90.00
_cell.angle_gamma   90.00
#
_symmetry.space_group_name_H-M   'P 1'
#
loop_
_entity.id
_entity.type
_entity.pdbx_description
1 polymer ?
#
loop_
_entity_poly.entity_id
_entity_poly.type
_entity_poly.pdbx_seq_one_letter_code
_entity_poly.pdbx_strand_id
1 'polypeptide(L)'
;MRVAKLFNLVSALALFAFVGTAAAAGPAQPTAVLTSADCVKCHEQPPKDIAAAGGKHKTEVTCQDCHVGHPPKVKKPIPQCSQCHEGKPHFKLQGCLGCHSNPHTPKNIKFGNNVTDPCLTCHTGQIEQLRSFKSKHTALNCSFCHNVHGRIPECTQCHKPHSNDMAAKDCKVCHQAHKPADVTYKSDTPSKMCAACHSKAFKLLTASTAKHSKLACVYCHQAKHKMVPQCTQCHVKPHPAAIMAKFPKCGECHSIAHDLNRWGDAAAPAPAAAPAKPAAPAKPAKPVKK
;
A
#
# COMPACT_ATOMS: atom_id res chain seq x y z
N MET A 1 -70.15 -31.64 99.25
CA MET A 1 -70.78 -30.61 100.11
C MET A 1 -69.99 -29.31 100.01
N ARG A 2 -70.70 -28.16 99.95
CA ARG A 2 -70.23 -26.76 99.75
C ARG A 2 -69.80 -26.46 98.31
N VAL A 3 -70.63 -25.96 97.39
CA VAL A 3 -71.61 -24.85 97.38
C VAL A 3 -70.99 -23.47 97.62
N ALA A 4 -70.95 -22.71 96.53
CA ALA A 4 -71.08 -21.26 96.35
C ALA A 4 -69.97 -20.32 96.84
N LYS A 5 -69.52 -19.44 95.93
CA LYS A 5 -69.99 -18.04 95.88
C LYS A 5 -69.65 -17.37 94.54
N LEU A 6 -70.69 -16.77 93.95
CA LEU A 6 -70.64 -15.81 92.85
C LEU A 6 -69.83 -14.58 93.25
N PHE A 7 -69.09 -14.00 92.30
CA PHE A 7 -69.01 -12.54 92.15
C PHE A 7 -68.75 -12.19 90.68
N ASN A 8 -69.69 -11.44 90.10
CA ASN A 8 -69.60 -10.80 88.79
C ASN A 8 -68.47 -9.76 88.80
N LEU A 9 -67.57 -9.82 87.82
CA LEU A 9 -66.90 -8.62 87.34
C LEU A 9 -66.66 -8.70 85.84
N VAL A 10 -67.19 -7.68 85.18
CA VAL A 10 -67.17 -7.38 83.76
C VAL A 10 -65.71 -7.22 83.31
N SER A 11 -65.19 -8.18 82.53
CA SER A 11 -63.90 -8.03 81.85
C SER A 11 -64.16 -7.70 80.37
N ALA A 12 -63.95 -6.42 80.06
CA ALA A 12 -63.97 -5.88 78.71
C ALA A 12 -62.93 -6.60 77.85
N LEU A 13 -63.42 -7.30 76.83
CA LEU A 13 -62.63 -7.96 75.79
C LEU A 13 -62.04 -6.87 74.87
N ALA A 14 -60.86 -6.36 75.19
CA ALA A 14 -60.09 -5.49 74.30
C ALA A 14 -59.52 -6.34 73.15
N LEU A 15 -60.26 -6.42 72.04
CA LEU A 15 -59.77 -6.89 70.75
C LEU A 15 -58.62 -5.97 70.30
N PHE A 16 -57.38 -6.31 70.63
CA PHE A 16 -56.21 -5.75 69.95
C PHE A 16 -56.17 -6.35 68.54
N ALA A 17 -56.77 -5.64 67.59
CA ALA A 17 -56.55 -5.87 66.18
C ALA A 17 -55.06 -5.61 65.87
N PHE A 18 -54.27 -6.67 65.80
CA PHE A 18 -52.97 -6.64 65.14
C PHE A 18 -53.23 -6.32 63.66
N VAL A 19 -53.21 -5.04 63.32
CA VAL A 19 -53.06 -4.60 61.94
C VAL A 19 -51.64 -4.96 61.53
N GLY A 20 -51.47 -6.19 61.05
CA GLY A 20 -50.26 -6.59 60.37
C GLY A 20 -50.09 -5.68 59.17
N THR A 21 -49.19 -4.71 59.26
CA THR A 21 -48.69 -3.99 58.10
C THR A 21 -47.96 -5.00 57.24
N ALA A 22 -48.68 -5.58 56.28
CA ALA A 22 -48.06 -6.22 55.14
C ALA A 22 -47.19 -5.15 54.47
N ALA A 23 -45.88 -5.19 54.74
CA ALA A 23 -44.90 -4.45 53.99
C ALA A 23 -45.00 -4.97 52.56
N ALA A 24 -45.81 -4.30 51.74
CA ALA A 24 -45.81 -4.50 50.30
C ALA A 24 -44.37 -4.34 49.86
N ALA A 25 -43.75 -5.42 49.38
CA ALA A 25 -42.49 -5.33 48.68
C ALA A 25 -42.70 -4.31 47.56
N GLY A 26 -42.09 -3.13 47.72
CA GLY A 26 -42.19 -2.08 46.72
C GLY A 26 -41.76 -2.65 45.36
N PRO A 27 -42.33 -2.16 44.25
CA PRO A 27 -41.94 -2.60 42.92
C PRO A 27 -40.41 -2.54 42.81
N ALA A 28 -39.79 -3.64 42.38
CA ALA A 28 -38.34 -3.73 42.22
C ALA A 28 -37.85 -2.50 41.44
N GLN A 29 -36.99 -1.68 42.05
CA GLN A 29 -36.49 -0.49 41.39
C GLN A 29 -35.79 -0.91 40.10
N PRO A 30 -36.07 -0.25 38.96
CA PRO A 30 -35.40 -0.55 37.71
C PRO A 30 -33.89 -0.39 37.93
N THR A 31 -33.14 -1.46 37.68
CA THR A 31 -31.68 -1.43 37.72
C THR A 31 -31.20 -0.35 36.76
N ALA A 32 -30.48 0.64 37.27
CA ALA A 32 -29.93 1.73 36.48
C ALA A 32 -29.14 1.18 35.28
N VAL A 33 -29.49 1.63 34.08
CA VAL A 33 -28.84 1.23 32.83
C VAL A 33 -27.66 2.16 32.58
N LEU A 34 -26.47 1.60 32.40
CA LEU A 34 -25.26 2.35 32.06
C LEU A 34 -25.38 2.96 30.66
N THR A 35 -25.05 4.24 30.55
CA THR A 35 -24.97 4.96 29.27
C THR A 35 -23.52 5.31 28.92
N SER A 36 -23.25 5.69 27.67
CA SER A 36 -21.91 6.20 27.28
C SER A 36 -21.45 7.38 28.15
N ALA A 37 -22.37 8.20 28.67
CA ALA A 37 -22.07 9.31 29.57
C ALA A 37 -21.59 8.86 30.96
N ASP A 38 -21.86 7.61 31.35
CA ASP A 38 -21.34 7.04 32.58
C ASP A 38 -19.93 6.48 32.37
N CYS A 39 -19.65 5.93 31.20
CA CYS A 39 -18.34 5.37 30.85
C CYS A 39 -17.22 6.42 30.96
N VAL A 40 -17.49 7.66 30.53
CA VAL A 40 -16.47 8.74 30.52
C VAL A 40 -16.06 9.18 31.92
N LYS A 41 -16.87 8.91 32.95
CA LYS A 41 -16.57 9.27 34.35
C LYS A 41 -15.39 8.47 34.91
N CYS A 42 -15.09 7.31 34.33
CA CYS A 42 -13.99 6.43 34.75
C CYS A 42 -12.98 6.15 33.63
N HIS A 43 -13.41 6.18 32.37
CA HIS A 43 -12.55 5.96 31.20
C HIS A 43 -12.37 7.26 30.42
N GLU A 44 -11.34 8.02 30.77
CA GLU A 44 -11.12 9.31 30.11
C GLU A 44 -10.50 9.20 28.71
N GLN A 45 -9.61 8.22 28.48
CA GLN A 45 -8.84 8.15 27.24
C GLN A 45 -9.66 7.66 26.04
N PRO A 46 -10.45 6.56 26.13
CA PRO A 46 -11.23 6.08 24.99
C PRO A 46 -12.17 7.11 24.35
N PRO A 47 -12.95 7.91 25.11
CA PRO A 47 -13.78 8.97 24.53
C PRO A 47 -12.95 10.05 23.83
N LYS A 48 -11.79 10.45 24.38
CA LYS A 48 -10.87 11.41 23.75
C LYS A 48 -10.34 10.87 22.42
N ASP A 49 -9.95 9.60 22.40
CA ASP A 49 -9.48 8.88 21.21
C ASP A 49 -10.56 8.81 20.12
N ILE A 50 -11.79 8.39 20.47
CA ILE A 50 -12.93 8.34 19.54
C ILE A 50 -13.24 9.75 18.99
N ALA A 51 -13.25 10.76 19.87
CA ALA A 51 -13.54 12.13 19.47
C ALA A 51 -12.52 12.66 18.45
N ALA A 52 -11.24 12.34 18.66
CA ALA A 52 -10.12 12.75 17.81
C ALA A 52 -10.04 11.95 16.49
N ALA A 53 -10.21 10.62 16.53
CA ALA A 53 -9.94 9.76 15.37
C ALA A 53 -10.80 8.47 15.29
N GLY A 54 -11.99 8.44 15.90
CA GLY A 54 -12.88 7.27 15.93
C GLY A 54 -13.54 6.91 14.60
N GLY A 55 -13.60 7.84 13.64
CA GLY A 55 -14.30 7.62 12.38
C GLY A 55 -15.76 7.22 12.62
N LYS A 56 -16.21 6.11 12.02
CA LYS A 56 -17.58 5.60 12.20
C LYS A 56 -17.90 5.19 13.64
N HIS A 57 -16.90 4.84 14.46
CA HIS A 57 -17.13 4.53 15.87
C HIS A 57 -17.55 5.76 16.68
N LYS A 58 -17.44 6.98 16.12
CA LYS A 58 -17.94 8.21 16.75
C LYS A 58 -19.44 8.39 16.57
N THR A 59 -20.02 7.81 15.52
CA THR A 59 -21.38 8.15 15.06
C THR A 59 -22.31 6.95 14.93
N GLU A 60 -21.77 5.76 14.70
CA GLU A 60 -22.53 4.53 14.42
C GLU A 60 -22.40 3.47 15.52
N VAL A 61 -21.57 3.73 16.54
CA VAL A 61 -21.25 2.77 17.62
C VAL A 61 -21.19 3.54 18.95
N THR A 62 -21.75 2.94 19.99
CA THR A 62 -21.70 3.41 21.38
C THR A 62 -20.73 2.57 22.21
N CYS A 63 -20.44 2.99 23.45
CA CYS A 63 -19.57 2.22 24.34
C CYS A 63 -20.11 0.81 24.58
N GLN A 64 -21.44 0.68 24.72
CA GLN A 64 -22.12 -0.57 25.04
C GLN A 64 -22.20 -1.52 23.85
N ASP A 65 -22.19 -1.01 22.62
CA ASP A 65 -22.17 -1.84 21.40
C ASP A 65 -20.89 -2.67 21.29
N CYS A 66 -19.80 -2.19 21.90
CA CYS A 66 -18.53 -2.90 21.98
C CYS A 66 -18.24 -3.47 23.38
N HIS A 67 -18.83 -2.93 24.45
CA HIS A 67 -18.60 -3.42 25.82
C HIS A 67 -19.89 -3.97 26.43
N VAL A 68 -20.11 -5.28 26.27
CA VAL A 68 -21.34 -5.96 26.76
C VAL A 68 -21.39 -6.16 28.28
N GLY A 69 -20.40 -5.64 29.01
CA GLY A 69 -20.35 -5.68 30.47
C GLY A 69 -19.03 -5.17 31.04
N HIS A 70 -18.86 -5.34 32.34
CA HIS A 70 -17.69 -4.84 33.08
C HIS A 70 -17.08 -5.93 33.97
N PRO A 71 -15.73 -5.99 34.11
CA PRO A 71 -15.08 -6.86 35.10
C PRO A 71 -15.49 -6.51 36.54
N PRO A 72 -15.53 -7.49 37.47
CA PRO A 72 -15.19 -8.90 37.29
C PRO A 72 -16.33 -9.75 36.71
N LYS A 73 -17.56 -9.22 36.62
CA LYS A 73 -18.75 -9.96 36.18
C LYS A 73 -18.62 -10.44 34.73
N VAL A 74 -18.05 -9.62 33.85
CA VAL A 74 -17.73 -9.98 32.46
C VAL A 74 -16.22 -9.84 32.23
N LYS A 75 -15.52 -10.97 32.11
CA LYS A 75 -14.05 -11.00 31.95
C LYS A 75 -13.57 -10.50 30.58
N LYS A 76 -14.34 -10.74 29.52
CA LYS A 76 -14.02 -10.37 28.14
C LYS A 76 -15.22 -9.63 27.53
N PRO A 77 -15.38 -8.33 27.82
CA PRO A 77 -16.57 -7.59 27.42
C PRO A 77 -16.57 -7.17 25.94
N ILE A 78 -15.45 -7.33 25.23
CA ILE A 78 -15.28 -6.91 23.84
C ILE A 78 -15.63 -8.07 22.89
N PRO A 79 -16.58 -7.90 21.94
CA PRO A 79 -16.91 -8.90 20.93
C PRO A 79 -15.79 -9.08 19.90
N GLN A 80 -15.92 -10.12 19.06
CA GLN A 80 -15.02 -10.27 17.92
C GLN A 80 -15.26 -9.16 16.89
N CYS A 81 -14.18 -8.60 16.35
CA CYS A 81 -14.26 -7.53 15.34
C CYS A 81 -15.11 -7.93 14.13
N SER A 82 -15.07 -9.20 13.73
CA SER A 82 -15.82 -9.75 12.60
C SER A 82 -17.34 -9.82 12.80
N GLN A 83 -17.84 -9.55 14.01
CA GLN A 83 -19.29 -9.46 14.25
C GLN A 83 -19.90 -8.18 13.65
N CYS A 84 -19.09 -7.13 13.45
CA CYS A 84 -19.52 -5.87 12.84
C CYS A 84 -18.72 -5.50 11.59
N HIS A 85 -17.46 -5.94 11.48
CA HIS A 85 -16.61 -5.71 10.31
C HIS A 85 -16.68 -6.88 9.33
N GLU A 86 -17.37 -6.67 8.21
CA GLU A 86 -17.59 -7.71 7.20
C GLU A 86 -17.66 -7.17 5.76
N GLY A 87 -17.88 -8.06 4.80
CA GLY A 87 -18.16 -7.70 3.39
C GLY A 87 -16.93 -7.38 2.52
N LYS A 88 -15.71 -7.38 3.06
CA LYS A 88 -14.46 -7.20 2.30
C LYS A 88 -13.41 -8.24 2.67
N PRO A 89 -12.50 -8.62 1.73
CA PRO A 89 -11.43 -9.58 2.02
C PRO A 89 -10.56 -9.19 3.23
N HIS A 90 -10.31 -7.89 3.42
CA HIS A 90 -9.58 -7.36 4.57
C HIS A 90 -10.17 -7.78 5.92
N PHE A 91 -11.50 -7.79 6.03
CA PHE A 91 -12.18 -8.12 7.30
C PHE A 91 -12.19 -9.62 7.61
N LYS A 92 -11.76 -10.48 6.67
CA LYS A 92 -11.57 -11.92 6.89
C LYS A 92 -10.21 -12.25 7.52
N LEU A 93 -9.30 -11.27 7.56
CA LEU A 93 -7.98 -11.44 8.17
C LEU A 93 -8.10 -11.67 9.68
N GLN A 94 -7.18 -12.47 10.20
CA GLN A 94 -7.04 -12.69 11.64
C GLN A 94 -6.02 -11.72 12.24
N GLY A 95 -6.04 -11.55 13.56
CA GLY A 95 -5.06 -10.71 14.26
C GLY A 95 -5.21 -9.21 13.99
N CYS A 96 -6.45 -8.70 13.98
CA CYS A 96 -6.78 -7.30 13.66
C CYS A 96 -5.93 -6.28 14.45
N LEU A 97 -5.67 -6.58 15.74
CA LEU A 97 -4.90 -5.73 16.64
C LEU A 97 -3.40 -5.63 16.29
N GLY A 98 -2.90 -6.48 15.38
CA GLY A 98 -1.53 -6.38 14.87
C GLY A 98 -1.29 -5.12 14.03
N CYS A 99 -2.36 -4.54 13.46
CA CYS A 99 -2.33 -3.25 12.76
C CYS A 99 -3.20 -2.20 13.48
N HIS A 100 -4.38 -2.60 13.93
CA HIS A 100 -5.34 -1.75 14.63
C HIS A 100 -5.10 -1.80 16.14
N SER A 101 -3.98 -1.25 16.60
CA SER A 101 -3.60 -1.30 18.02
C SER A 101 -4.60 -0.63 18.97
N ASN A 102 -5.43 0.28 18.45
CA ASN A 102 -6.45 0.96 19.21
C ASN A 102 -7.80 0.95 18.45
N PRO A 103 -8.78 0.12 18.88
CA PRO A 103 -10.11 0.06 18.27
C PRO A 103 -10.89 1.39 18.34
N HIS A 104 -10.51 2.30 19.23
CA HIS A 104 -11.09 3.65 19.34
C HIS A 104 -10.54 4.63 18.31
N THR A 105 -9.46 4.29 17.61
CA THR A 105 -8.89 5.08 16.51
C THR A 105 -8.64 4.20 15.28
N PRO A 106 -9.69 3.59 14.69
CA PRO A 106 -9.56 2.46 13.77
C PRO A 106 -8.74 2.76 12.51
N LYS A 107 -8.64 4.02 12.08
CA LYS A 107 -7.82 4.44 10.92
C LYS A 107 -6.36 4.77 11.28
N ASN A 108 -6.06 4.98 12.56
CA ASN A 108 -4.71 5.26 13.03
C ASN A 108 -3.98 3.95 13.30
N ILE A 109 -3.64 3.26 12.22
CA ILE A 109 -2.99 1.95 12.31
C ILE A 109 -1.48 2.09 12.43
N LYS A 110 -0.86 1.11 13.09
CA LYS A 110 0.58 0.93 13.17
C LYS A 110 0.88 -0.52 12.85
N PHE A 111 1.82 -0.77 11.97
CA PHE A 111 2.23 -2.13 11.63
C PHE A 111 3.75 -2.21 11.58
N GLY A 112 4.26 -3.41 11.81
CA GLY A 112 5.69 -3.67 11.83
C GLY A 112 6.31 -3.74 10.44
N ASN A 113 7.59 -4.07 10.43
CA ASN A 113 8.28 -4.45 9.21
C ASN A 113 7.82 -5.85 8.77
N ASN A 114 7.99 -6.16 7.48
CA ASN A 114 7.64 -7.44 6.87
C ASN A 114 6.14 -7.76 6.74
N VAL A 115 5.31 -6.76 6.45
CA VAL A 115 3.88 -6.94 6.17
C VAL A 115 3.63 -6.83 4.67
N THR A 116 3.00 -7.87 4.10
CA THR A 116 2.60 -7.94 2.69
C THR A 116 1.17 -8.42 2.55
N ASP A 117 0.84 -9.60 3.08
CA ASP A 117 -0.45 -10.26 2.80
C ASP A 117 -1.68 -9.41 3.15
N PRO A 118 -1.75 -8.71 4.30
CA PRO A 118 -2.87 -7.82 4.60
C PRO A 118 -3.03 -6.67 3.60
N CYS A 119 -1.95 -6.20 2.98
CA CYS A 119 -2.00 -5.12 2.00
C CYS A 119 -2.69 -5.59 0.72
N LEU A 120 -2.49 -6.86 0.35
CA LEU A 120 -2.98 -7.44 -0.90
C LEU A 120 -4.49 -7.63 -0.94
N THR A 121 -5.18 -7.53 0.19
CA THR A 121 -6.65 -7.57 0.24
C THR A 121 -7.30 -6.36 -0.46
N CYS A 122 -6.53 -5.27 -0.63
CA CYS A 122 -6.96 -4.05 -1.32
C CYS A 122 -6.02 -3.65 -2.47
N HIS A 123 -4.74 -4.01 -2.41
CA HIS A 123 -3.71 -3.64 -3.38
C HIS A 123 -3.32 -4.81 -4.30
N THR A 124 -4.28 -5.32 -5.07
CA THR A 124 -4.07 -6.48 -5.97
C THR A 124 -3.25 -6.13 -7.20
N GLY A 125 -3.50 -4.97 -7.83
CA GLY A 125 -2.77 -4.57 -9.04
C GLY A 125 -1.28 -4.30 -8.79
N GLN A 126 -0.91 -3.80 -7.60
CA GLN A 126 0.47 -3.49 -7.26
C GLN A 126 1.33 -4.76 -7.15
N ILE A 127 0.78 -5.83 -6.56
CA ILE A 127 1.50 -7.11 -6.47
C ILE A 127 1.60 -7.79 -7.84
N GLU A 128 0.59 -7.67 -8.69
CA GLU A 128 0.65 -8.17 -10.07
C GLU A 128 1.75 -7.48 -10.87
N GLN A 129 1.90 -6.16 -10.74
CA GLN A 129 2.99 -5.41 -11.37
C GLN A 129 4.36 -5.89 -10.88
N LEU A 130 4.58 -6.02 -9.56
CA LEU A 130 5.86 -6.47 -9.00
C LEU A 130 6.22 -7.90 -9.42
N ARG A 131 5.22 -8.78 -9.59
CA ARG A 131 5.41 -10.16 -10.05
C ARG A 131 5.71 -10.24 -11.54
N SER A 132 5.03 -9.43 -12.34
CA SER A 132 5.16 -9.40 -13.81
C SER A 132 6.46 -8.73 -14.25
N PHE A 133 6.87 -7.67 -13.55
CA PHE A 133 8.05 -6.87 -13.87
C PHE A 133 9.08 -7.00 -12.75
N LYS A 134 9.66 -8.19 -12.64
CA LYS A 134 10.59 -8.54 -11.57
C LYS A 134 11.76 -7.57 -11.47
N SER A 135 12.03 -7.11 -10.26
CA SER A 135 13.19 -6.28 -9.92
C SER A 135 13.65 -6.59 -8.50
N LYS A 136 14.67 -5.87 -7.99
CA LYS A 136 15.07 -5.99 -6.58
C LYS A 136 13.93 -5.68 -5.60
N HIS A 137 12.97 -4.86 -6.00
CA HIS A 137 11.80 -4.53 -5.18
C HIS A 137 10.84 -5.71 -5.00
N THR A 138 10.83 -6.68 -5.92
CA THR A 138 9.96 -7.87 -5.84
C THR A 138 10.30 -8.74 -4.62
N ALA A 139 11.52 -8.64 -4.08
CA ALA A 139 11.94 -9.37 -2.88
C ALA A 139 11.63 -8.62 -1.57
N LEU A 140 11.12 -7.39 -1.64
CA LEU A 140 10.81 -6.58 -0.46
C LEU A 140 9.34 -6.76 -0.07
N ASN A 141 9.09 -6.69 1.23
CA ASN A 141 7.72 -6.61 1.75
C ASN A 141 7.13 -5.23 1.48
N CYS A 142 5.81 -5.14 1.32
CA CYS A 142 5.12 -3.87 1.06
C CYS A 142 5.45 -2.82 2.12
N SER A 143 5.49 -3.24 3.39
CA SER A 143 5.77 -2.37 4.53
C SER A 143 7.20 -1.82 4.58
N PHE A 144 8.14 -2.36 3.79
CA PHE A 144 9.51 -1.85 3.74
C PHE A 144 9.54 -0.43 3.17
N CYS A 145 8.78 -0.20 2.10
CA CYS A 145 8.64 1.13 1.51
C CYS A 145 7.45 1.89 2.12
N HIS A 146 6.32 1.20 2.34
CA HIS A 146 5.11 1.77 2.90
C HIS A 146 5.01 1.52 4.40
N ASN A 147 5.77 2.28 5.19
CA ASN A 147 5.75 2.17 6.67
C ASN A 147 4.58 2.92 7.35
N VAL A 148 3.81 3.69 6.58
CA VAL A 148 2.60 4.40 7.05
C VAL A 148 1.50 4.13 6.03
N HIS A 149 0.35 3.70 6.52
CA HIS A 149 -0.78 3.38 5.66
C HIS A 149 -1.21 4.62 4.85
N GLY A 150 -1.40 4.46 3.54
CA GLY A 150 -1.78 5.55 2.64
C GLY A 150 -0.65 6.51 2.27
N ARG A 151 0.54 6.41 2.89
CA ARG A 151 1.71 7.22 2.52
C ARG A 151 2.41 6.60 1.30
N ILE A 152 2.66 7.42 0.29
CA ILE A 152 3.53 7.07 -0.84
C ILE A 152 4.94 7.60 -0.54
N PRO A 153 5.96 6.74 -0.44
CA PRO A 153 7.33 7.19 -0.21
C PRO A 153 7.93 7.82 -1.48
N GLU A 154 8.86 8.74 -1.26
CA GLU A 154 9.66 9.29 -2.35
C GLU A 154 10.75 8.30 -2.77
N CYS A 155 10.98 8.17 -4.08
CA CYS A 155 12.01 7.28 -4.63
C CYS A 155 13.40 7.66 -4.08
N THR A 156 13.61 8.95 -3.83
CA THR A 156 14.86 9.53 -3.35
C THR A 156 15.19 9.22 -1.89
N GLN A 157 14.28 8.59 -1.14
CA GLN A 157 14.60 8.05 0.19
C GLN A 157 15.67 6.95 0.13
N CYS A 158 15.80 6.27 -1.01
CA CYS A 158 16.79 5.21 -1.21
C CYS A 158 17.58 5.32 -2.52
N HIS A 159 17.04 5.97 -3.56
CA HIS A 159 17.67 6.08 -4.87
C HIS A 159 18.24 7.47 -5.14
N LYS A 160 19.43 7.52 -5.75
CA LYS A 160 19.99 8.78 -6.25
C LYS A 160 19.42 9.10 -7.64
N PRO A 161 19.12 10.38 -7.94
CA PRO A 161 18.73 10.79 -9.28
C PRO A 161 19.83 10.51 -10.32
N HIS A 162 19.46 10.43 -11.60
CA HIS A 162 20.41 10.18 -12.69
C HIS A 162 21.13 11.45 -13.16
N SER A 163 20.73 12.64 -12.69
CA SER A 163 21.45 13.90 -12.86
C SER A 163 21.14 14.85 -11.71
N ASN A 164 21.97 15.87 -11.51
CA ASN A 164 21.78 16.86 -10.44
C ASN A 164 20.51 17.71 -10.62
N ASP A 165 19.99 17.80 -11.84
CA ASP A 165 18.80 18.59 -12.16
C ASP A 165 17.49 17.80 -11.91
N MET A 166 17.56 16.49 -11.66
CA MET A 166 16.38 15.65 -11.44
C MET A 166 15.94 15.66 -9.97
N ALA A 167 14.66 15.95 -9.76
CA ALA A 167 14.00 15.86 -8.47
C ALA A 167 13.19 14.55 -8.35
N ALA A 168 12.68 14.27 -7.14
CA ALA A 168 11.92 13.05 -6.84
C ALA A 168 10.66 12.87 -7.71
N LYS A 169 10.00 13.98 -8.07
CA LYS A 169 8.84 13.98 -8.98
C LYS A 169 9.19 13.46 -10.38
N ASP A 170 10.43 13.66 -10.82
CA ASP A 170 10.88 13.35 -12.18
C ASP A 170 11.14 11.85 -12.36
N CYS A 171 11.34 11.11 -11.27
CA CYS A 171 11.55 9.65 -11.31
C CYS A 171 10.40 8.93 -12.03
N LYS A 172 9.17 9.42 -11.84
CA LYS A 172 7.95 8.83 -12.40
C LYS A 172 7.74 9.12 -13.88
N VAL A 173 8.57 9.97 -14.48
CA VAL A 173 8.56 10.22 -15.94
C VAL A 173 8.97 8.96 -16.70
N CYS A 174 9.90 8.18 -16.12
CA CYS A 174 10.49 7.00 -16.76
C CYS A 174 10.21 5.70 -16.01
N HIS A 175 10.17 5.74 -14.67
CA HIS A 175 10.01 4.56 -13.83
C HIS A 175 8.64 4.53 -13.16
N GLN A 176 8.12 3.34 -12.85
CA GLN A 176 6.95 3.19 -12.00
C GLN A 176 7.31 2.39 -10.75
N ALA A 177 6.77 2.76 -9.59
CA ALA A 177 7.19 2.23 -8.29
C ALA A 177 7.11 0.69 -8.19
N HIS A 178 6.07 0.07 -8.75
CA HIS A 178 5.85 -1.38 -8.71
C HIS A 178 6.30 -2.12 -9.97
N LYS A 179 6.91 -1.41 -10.93
CA LYS A 179 7.56 -2.00 -12.10
C LYS A 179 8.74 -1.15 -12.60
N PRO A 180 9.72 -0.84 -11.73
CA PRO A 180 10.74 0.17 -12.04
C PRO A 180 11.66 -0.22 -13.21
N ALA A 181 11.74 -1.50 -13.56
CA ALA A 181 12.50 -2.00 -14.71
C ALA A 181 11.78 -1.81 -16.05
N ASP A 182 10.46 -1.61 -16.04
CA ASP A 182 9.64 -1.37 -17.23
C ASP A 182 9.67 0.12 -17.58
N VAL A 183 10.79 0.54 -18.17
CA VAL A 183 11.04 1.96 -18.45
C VAL A 183 10.22 2.42 -19.66
N THR A 184 9.26 3.29 -19.40
CA THR A 184 8.37 3.89 -20.39
C THR A 184 8.32 5.39 -20.18
N TYR A 185 8.11 6.16 -21.23
CA TYR A 185 8.08 7.61 -21.15
C TYR A 185 7.13 8.18 -22.20
N LYS A 186 6.67 9.40 -21.98
CA LYS A 186 5.72 10.07 -22.86
C LYS A 186 6.41 10.67 -24.09
N SER A 187 5.65 10.91 -25.15
CA SER A 187 6.13 11.50 -26.41
C SER A 187 6.58 12.95 -26.31
N ASP A 188 6.31 13.62 -25.20
CA ASP A 188 6.72 14.99 -24.88
C ASP A 188 7.94 15.05 -23.93
N THR A 189 8.55 13.90 -23.61
CA THR A 189 9.70 13.86 -22.68
C THR A 189 10.89 14.63 -23.27
N PRO A 190 11.45 15.64 -22.56
CA PRO A 190 12.56 16.44 -23.07
C PRO A 190 13.85 15.61 -23.27
N SER A 191 14.58 15.85 -24.36
CA SER A 191 15.85 15.16 -24.67
C SER A 191 16.91 15.25 -23.55
N LYS A 192 16.91 16.34 -22.76
CA LYS A 192 17.81 16.51 -21.60
C LYS A 192 17.59 15.41 -20.54
N MET A 193 16.37 14.90 -20.39
CA MET A 193 16.07 13.78 -19.49
C MET A 193 16.75 12.48 -19.97
N CYS A 194 16.80 12.25 -21.29
CA CYS A 194 17.52 11.13 -21.88
C CYS A 194 19.03 11.29 -21.71
N ALA A 195 19.55 12.53 -21.81
CA ALA A 195 20.97 12.86 -21.70
C ALA A 195 21.58 12.50 -20.33
N ALA A 196 20.76 12.40 -19.28
CA ALA A 196 21.21 11.97 -17.96
C ALA A 196 21.86 10.59 -17.98
N CYS A 197 21.37 9.67 -18.82
CA CYS A 197 22.00 8.36 -19.05
C CYS A 197 22.73 8.27 -20.40
N HIS A 198 22.27 9.03 -21.41
CA HIS A 198 22.75 8.96 -22.79
C HIS A 198 23.51 10.23 -23.21
N SER A 199 24.43 10.70 -22.35
CA SER A 199 25.17 11.94 -22.58
C SER A 199 25.95 11.96 -23.89
N LYS A 200 26.57 10.84 -24.28
CA LYS A 200 27.29 10.71 -25.55
C LYS A 200 26.36 10.88 -26.76
N ALA A 201 25.24 10.15 -26.80
CA ALA A 201 24.30 10.21 -27.91
C ALA A 201 23.67 11.61 -28.03
N PHE A 202 23.32 12.22 -26.89
CA PHE A 202 22.83 13.59 -26.85
C PHE A 202 23.85 14.56 -27.44
N LYS A 203 25.11 14.51 -27.01
CA LYS A 203 26.19 15.38 -27.52
C LYS A 203 26.42 15.21 -29.02
N LEU A 204 26.46 13.96 -29.51
CA LEU A 204 26.63 13.67 -30.94
C LEU A 204 25.47 14.28 -31.74
N LEU A 205 24.23 14.05 -31.32
CA LEU A 205 23.05 14.55 -32.03
C LEU A 205 23.03 16.08 -32.03
N THR A 206 23.32 16.72 -30.91
CA THR A 206 23.34 18.19 -30.81
C THR A 206 24.47 18.84 -31.61
N ALA A 207 25.59 18.14 -31.81
CA ALA A 207 26.71 18.62 -32.60
C ALA A 207 26.54 18.30 -34.11
N SER A 208 25.57 17.46 -34.47
CA SER A 208 25.35 17.06 -35.86
C SER A 208 24.75 18.21 -36.68
N THR A 209 25.26 18.39 -37.89
CA THR A 209 24.72 19.34 -38.88
C THR A 209 23.54 18.77 -39.67
N ALA A 210 23.24 17.47 -39.51
CA ALA A 210 22.10 16.83 -40.16
C ALA A 210 20.77 17.33 -39.57
N LYS A 211 19.70 17.33 -40.39
CA LYS A 211 18.36 17.80 -39.95
C LYS A 211 17.81 17.07 -38.71
N HIS A 212 18.27 15.85 -38.45
CA HIS A 212 17.90 15.07 -37.27
C HIS A 212 18.29 15.74 -35.96
N SER A 213 19.30 16.62 -35.93
CA SER A 213 19.71 17.33 -34.70
C SER A 213 18.61 18.19 -34.09
N LYS A 214 17.59 18.56 -34.88
CA LYS A 214 16.41 19.32 -34.44
C LYS A 214 15.31 18.45 -33.82
N LEU A 215 15.41 17.12 -33.90
CA LEU A 215 14.39 16.20 -33.41
C LEU A 215 14.63 15.86 -31.93
N ALA A 216 13.54 15.78 -31.15
CA ALA A 216 13.61 15.26 -29.79
C ALA A 216 13.92 13.76 -29.79
N CYS A 217 14.59 13.25 -28.76
CA CYS A 217 14.93 11.82 -28.66
C CYS A 217 13.69 10.92 -28.81
N VAL A 218 12.58 11.32 -28.17
CA VAL A 218 11.31 10.60 -28.16
C VAL A 218 10.56 10.59 -29.49
N TYR A 219 10.93 11.46 -30.44
CA TYR A 219 10.38 11.42 -31.79
C TYR A 219 10.75 10.10 -32.49
N CYS A 220 12.02 9.69 -32.36
CA CYS A 220 12.52 8.43 -32.90
C CYS A 220 12.31 7.27 -31.91
N HIS A 221 12.69 7.46 -30.65
CA HIS A 221 12.67 6.42 -29.61
C HIS A 221 11.31 6.37 -28.91
N GLN A 222 10.26 6.00 -29.64
CA GLN A 222 8.88 6.15 -29.17
C GLN A 222 8.48 5.14 -28.08
N ALA A 223 7.63 5.61 -27.16
CA ALA A 223 6.83 4.87 -26.16
C ALA A 223 7.59 4.06 -25.08
N LYS A 224 8.70 3.39 -25.42
CA LYS A 224 9.41 2.49 -24.51
C LYS A 224 10.92 2.60 -24.69
N HIS A 225 11.62 2.42 -23.57
CA HIS A 225 13.07 2.36 -23.57
C HIS A 225 13.59 1.23 -24.47
N LYS A 226 14.75 1.47 -25.10
CA LYS A 226 15.39 0.60 -26.10
C LYS A 226 14.61 0.39 -27.41
N MET A 227 13.49 1.08 -27.63
CA MET A 227 12.88 1.13 -28.95
C MET A 227 13.81 1.87 -29.91
N VAL A 228 14.24 1.22 -30.99
CA VAL A 228 15.02 1.85 -32.07
C VAL A 228 14.24 1.67 -33.37
N PRO A 229 13.79 2.75 -34.03
CA PRO A 229 13.06 2.64 -35.28
C PRO A 229 13.99 2.21 -36.41
N GLN A 230 13.39 1.63 -37.46
CA GLN A 230 14.12 1.40 -38.71
C GLN A 230 14.14 2.68 -39.53
N CYS A 231 15.24 2.98 -40.22
CA CYS A 231 15.34 4.17 -41.08
C CYS A 231 14.21 4.24 -42.11
N THR A 232 13.80 3.08 -42.63
CA THR A 232 12.74 2.91 -43.63
C THR A 232 11.34 3.20 -43.11
N GLN A 233 11.14 3.35 -41.80
CA GLN A 233 9.85 3.80 -41.24
C GLN A 233 9.55 5.26 -41.56
N CYS A 234 10.57 6.06 -41.88
CA CYS A 234 10.42 7.47 -42.25
C CYS A 234 11.04 7.79 -43.61
N HIS A 235 12.08 7.06 -44.04
CA HIS A 235 12.78 7.29 -45.31
C HIS A 235 12.40 6.23 -46.35
N VAL A 236 11.56 6.62 -47.31
CA VAL A 236 11.09 5.73 -48.37
C VAL A 236 12.07 5.75 -49.56
N LYS A 237 12.74 4.63 -49.82
CA LYS A 237 13.61 4.38 -50.99
C LYS A 237 14.62 5.51 -51.28
N PRO A 238 15.56 5.80 -50.37
CA PRO A 238 16.55 6.86 -50.58
C PRO A 238 17.57 6.54 -51.69
N HIS A 239 17.70 5.25 -52.06
CA HIS A 239 18.63 4.78 -53.09
C HIS A 239 17.96 3.76 -54.04
N PRO A 240 18.55 3.54 -55.24
CA PRO A 240 18.14 2.48 -56.15
C PRO A 240 18.17 1.08 -55.51
N ALA A 241 17.32 0.18 -55.99
CA ALA A 241 17.13 -1.16 -55.41
C ALA A 241 18.43 -1.98 -55.34
N ALA A 242 19.33 -1.85 -56.32
CA ALA A 242 20.61 -2.56 -56.33
C ALA A 242 21.53 -2.19 -55.15
N ILE A 243 21.58 -0.90 -54.77
CA ILE A 243 22.36 -0.43 -53.62
C ILE A 243 21.73 -0.94 -52.32
N MET A 244 20.41 -0.82 -52.20
CA MET A 244 19.67 -1.29 -51.02
C MET A 244 19.77 -2.81 -50.83
N ALA A 245 19.89 -3.58 -51.92
CA ALA A 245 20.11 -5.03 -51.87
C ALA A 245 21.54 -5.40 -51.45
N LYS A 246 22.54 -4.63 -51.87
CA LYS A 246 23.95 -4.87 -51.54
C LYS A 246 24.31 -4.42 -50.11
N PHE A 247 23.72 -3.32 -49.64
CA PHE A 247 24.00 -2.72 -48.32
C PHE A 247 22.69 -2.58 -47.52
N PRO A 248 22.27 -3.63 -46.81
CA PRO A 248 20.97 -3.65 -46.13
C PRO A 248 20.93 -2.74 -44.90
N LYS A 249 22.07 -2.34 -44.33
CA LYS A 249 22.14 -1.40 -43.20
C LYS A 249 22.64 -0.06 -43.67
N CYS A 250 21.80 0.96 -43.54
CA CYS A 250 22.13 2.34 -43.92
C CYS A 250 23.42 2.84 -43.24
N GLY A 251 23.67 2.40 -42.01
CA GLY A 251 24.82 2.86 -41.23
C GLY A 251 26.19 2.37 -41.70
N GLU A 252 26.24 1.41 -42.65
CA GLU A 252 27.50 1.00 -43.29
C GLU A 252 28.16 2.17 -44.06
N CYS A 253 27.34 3.07 -44.59
CA CYS A 253 27.81 4.32 -45.18
C CYS A 253 27.43 5.53 -44.32
N HIS A 254 26.22 5.59 -43.79
CA HIS A 254 25.68 6.80 -43.15
C HIS A 254 25.98 6.93 -41.65
N SER A 255 26.74 6.00 -41.04
CA SER A 255 26.99 5.95 -39.59
C SER A 255 25.68 5.75 -38.78
N ILE A 256 25.57 6.32 -37.58
CA ILE A 256 24.41 6.17 -36.70
C ILE A 256 23.48 7.39 -36.77
N ALA A 257 22.21 7.22 -36.39
CA ALA A 257 21.21 8.29 -36.41
C ALA A 257 21.59 9.54 -35.57
N HIS A 258 22.41 9.37 -34.55
CA HIS A 258 22.91 10.46 -33.70
C HIS A 258 24.13 11.18 -34.29
N ASP A 259 24.73 10.69 -35.37
CA ASP A 259 25.96 11.23 -35.97
C ASP A 259 26.05 10.88 -37.46
N LEU A 260 25.01 11.24 -38.21
CA LEU A 260 24.88 10.85 -39.61
C LEU A 260 25.94 11.54 -40.50
N ASN A 261 26.45 10.80 -41.48
CA ASN A 261 27.27 11.30 -42.60
C ASN A 261 28.59 11.99 -42.20
N ARG A 262 29.21 11.57 -41.09
CA ARG A 262 30.58 11.97 -40.74
C ARG A 262 31.64 11.22 -41.56
N TRP A 263 31.69 11.47 -42.85
CA TRP A 263 32.62 10.81 -43.76
C TRP A 263 34.06 11.32 -43.69
N GLY A 264 34.34 12.37 -42.93
CA GLY A 264 35.66 13.02 -42.82
C GLY A 264 36.39 12.87 -41.48
N ASP A 265 35.74 12.30 -40.46
CA ASP A 265 36.39 12.02 -39.17
C ASP A 265 36.71 10.52 -39.13
N ALA A 266 37.93 10.16 -38.71
CA ALA A 266 38.32 8.76 -38.59
C ALA A 266 37.24 7.99 -37.81
N ALA A 267 36.62 7.01 -38.48
CA ALA A 267 35.54 6.23 -37.90
C ALA A 267 36.00 5.67 -36.55
N ALA A 268 35.30 6.01 -35.47
CA ALA A 268 35.53 5.35 -34.20
C ALA A 268 35.36 3.83 -34.44
N PRO A 269 36.33 2.99 -34.04
CA PRO A 269 36.25 1.57 -34.27
C PRO A 269 34.93 1.04 -33.73
N ALA A 270 34.29 0.15 -34.50
CA ALA A 270 33.08 -0.54 -34.07
C ALA A 270 33.30 -1.05 -32.64
N PRO A 271 32.34 -0.87 -31.70
CA PRO A 271 32.48 -1.44 -30.38
C PRO A 271 32.73 -2.94 -30.55
N ALA A 272 33.85 -3.41 -30.03
CA ALA A 272 34.21 -4.82 -30.08
C ALA A 272 33.00 -5.61 -29.60
N ALA A 273 32.66 -6.68 -30.35
CA ALA A 273 31.66 -7.63 -29.90
C ALA A 273 31.99 -7.99 -28.45
N ALA A 274 31.02 -7.81 -27.55
CA ALA A 274 31.22 -8.18 -26.15
C ALA A 274 31.74 -9.62 -26.12
N PRO A 275 32.84 -9.90 -25.40
CA PRO A 275 33.37 -11.25 -25.34
C PRO A 275 32.24 -12.18 -24.92
N ALA A 276 32.09 -13.29 -25.66
CA ALA A 276 31.16 -14.34 -25.28
C ALA A 276 31.42 -14.67 -23.80
N LYS A 277 30.38 -14.58 -22.98
CA LYS A 277 30.47 -15.00 -21.58
C LYS A 277 31.08 -16.40 -21.55
N PRO A 278 32.12 -16.65 -20.74
CA PRO A 278 32.61 -18.00 -20.52
C PRO A 278 31.44 -18.90 -20.15
N ALA A 279 31.36 -20.06 -20.78
CA ALA A 279 30.40 -21.08 -20.37
C ALA A 279 30.56 -21.31 -18.86
N ALA A 280 29.45 -21.25 -18.13
CA ALA A 280 29.47 -21.53 -16.71
C ALA A 280 30.05 -22.95 -16.49
N PRO A 281 30.97 -23.13 -15.52
CA PRO A 281 31.49 -24.46 -15.22
C PRO A 281 30.32 -25.39 -14.88
N ALA A 282 30.36 -26.59 -15.46
CA ALA A 282 29.38 -27.63 -15.17
C ALA A 282 29.31 -27.85 -13.65
N LYS A 283 28.10 -27.80 -13.10
CA LYS A 283 27.88 -28.11 -11.68
C LYS A 283 28.32 -29.56 -11.42
N PRO A 284 29.11 -29.83 -10.37
CA PRO A 284 29.44 -31.19 -9.99
C PRO A 284 28.16 -31.97 -9.70
N ALA A 285 28.07 -33.18 -10.23
CA ALA A 285 26.98 -34.09 -9.98
C ALA A 285 26.84 -34.32 -8.47
N LYS A 286 25.62 -34.17 -7.94
CA LYS A 286 25.34 -34.53 -6.56
C LYS A 286 25.54 -36.05 -6.39
N PRO A 287 26.25 -36.49 -5.34
CA PRO A 287 26.36 -37.91 -5.05
C PRO A 287 24.97 -38.48 -4.75
N VAL A 288 24.63 -39.57 -5.45
CA VAL A 288 23.47 -40.40 -5.18
C VAL A 288 23.70 -41.03 -3.80
N LYS A 289 22.86 -40.67 -2.83
CA LYS A 289 22.78 -41.40 -1.56
C LYS A 289 22.10 -42.73 -1.85
N LYS A 290 22.77 -43.84 -1.51
CA LYS A 290 22.13 -45.13 -1.25
C LYS A 290 21.28 -45.03 0.01
#